data_AF-A0A927P9M4-F1
#
_entry.id   AF-A0A927P9M4-F1
#
_cell.length_a   1.000
_cell.length_b   1.000
_cell.length_c   1.000
_cell.angle_alpha   90.00
_cell.angle_beta   90.00
_cell.angle_gamma   90.00
#
_symmetry.space_group_name_H-M   'P 1'
#
loop_
_entity.id
_entity.type
_entity.pdbx_description
1 polymer ?
#
loop_
_entity_poly.entity_id
_entity_poly.type
_entity_poly.pdbx_seq_one_letter_code
_entity_poly.pdbx_strand_id
1 'polypeptide(L)'
;AVIVKDKRIVTTGYNGAPAGIKTCVERGECLREKLGIASGTRAEICYAIHAEQNAIIQAARLGSSIDGATLYCTHQPCVICAKMIVNSGIKRVVYKEGYPDEFALQMLKEGGVSLERYEE
;
A
#
# COMPACT_ATOMS: atom_id res chain seq x y z
N ALA A 1 -4.57 5.32 -0.09
CA ALA A 1 -3.23 5.70 0.39
C ALA A 1 -2.90 7.09 -0.13
N VAL A 2 -2.27 7.92 0.70
CA VAL A 2 -1.89 9.30 0.39
C VAL A 2 -0.47 9.50 0.89
N ILE A 3 0.45 9.89 0.00
CA ILE A 3 1.81 10.26 0.38
C ILE A 3 1.86 11.78 0.56
N VAL A 4 2.32 12.20 1.74
CA VAL A 4 2.43 13.60 2.14
C VAL A 4 3.88 13.93 2.44
N LYS A 5 4.36 15.05 1.90
CA LYS A 5 5.67 15.62 2.19
C LYS A 5 5.53 17.12 2.40
N ASP A 6 6.17 17.66 3.44
CA ASP A 6 6.11 19.08 3.78
C ASP A 6 4.67 19.64 3.87
N LYS A 7 3.78 18.86 4.50
CA LYS A 7 2.33 19.13 4.64
C LYS A 7 1.57 19.26 3.32
N ARG A 8 2.12 18.77 2.22
CA ARG A 8 1.49 18.75 0.89
C ARG A 8 1.28 17.32 0.44
N ILE A 9 0.12 17.06 -0.16
CA ILE A 9 -0.13 15.78 -0.82
C ILE A 9 0.74 15.72 -2.08
N VAL A 10 1.57 14.69 -2.17
CA VAL A 10 2.46 14.45 -3.31
C VAL A 10 1.77 13.52 -4.30
N THR A 11 1.29 12.38 -3.81
CA THR A 11 0.61 11.37 -4.62
C THR A 11 -0.46 10.63 -3.82
N THR A 12 -1.36 9.98 -4.54
CA THR A 12 -2.44 9.16 -3.98
C THR A 12 -2.54 7.82 -4.71
N GLY A 13 -3.20 6.87 -4.08
CA GLY A 13 -3.49 5.56 -4.68
C GLY A 13 -4.62 4.85 -3.97
N TYR A 14 -5.34 4.01 -4.71
CA TYR A 14 -6.33 3.07 -4.20
C TYR A 14 -6.02 1.68 -4.76
N ASN A 15 -6.58 0.61 -4.18
CA ASN A 15 -6.37 -0.73 -4.70
C ASN A 15 -7.19 -0.95 -5.98
N GLY A 16 -6.53 -1.36 -7.07
CA GLY A 16 -7.20 -1.53 -8.36
C GLY A 16 -6.33 -2.25 -9.37
N ALA A 17 -6.95 -2.77 -10.43
CA ALA A 17 -6.21 -3.38 -11.53
C ALA A 17 -5.25 -2.36 -12.17
N PRO A 18 -4.09 -2.80 -12.70
CA PRO A 18 -3.20 -1.94 -13.45
C PRO A 18 -3.94 -1.19 -14.57
N ALA A 19 -3.47 0.02 -14.88
CA ALA A 19 -4.08 0.85 -15.91
C ALA A 19 -4.19 0.12 -17.25
N GLY A 20 -5.39 0.13 -17.85
CA GLY A 20 -5.69 -0.56 -19.11
C GLY A 20 -6.06 -2.04 -18.96
N ILE A 21 -6.07 -2.58 -17.75
CA ILE A 21 -6.51 -3.97 -17.48
C ILE A 21 -7.89 -3.96 -16.84
N LYS A 22 -8.79 -4.84 -17.30
CA LYS A 22 -10.12 -5.03 -16.70
C LYS A 22 -10.01 -5.35 -15.21
N THR A 23 -10.76 -4.61 -14.41
CA THR A 23 -10.94 -4.82 -12.97
C THR A 23 -11.74 -6.09 -12.65
N CYS A 24 -11.75 -6.52 -11.39
CA CYS A 24 -12.61 -7.63 -10.94
C CYS A 24 -14.09 -7.32 -11.16
N VAL A 25 -14.51 -6.06 -10.98
CA VAL A 25 -15.89 -5.60 -11.21
C VAL A 25 -16.26 -5.73 -12.69
N GLU A 26 -15.42 -5.24 -13.60
CA GLU A 26 -15.66 -5.35 -15.05
C GLU A 26 -15.63 -6.79 -15.57
N ARG A 27 -14.92 -7.69 -14.87
CA ARG A 27 -14.90 -9.12 -15.16
C ARG A 27 -16.13 -9.85 -14.61
N GLY A 28 -16.84 -9.24 -13.65
CA GLY A 28 -17.87 -9.91 -12.86
C GLY A 28 -17.32 -11.00 -11.94
N GLU A 29 -16.02 -11.02 -11.66
CA GLU A 29 -15.37 -12.07 -10.88
C GLU A 29 -14.11 -11.57 -10.17
N CYS A 30 -13.98 -11.95 -8.89
CA CYS A 30 -12.74 -11.87 -8.14
C CYS A 30 -12.02 -13.22 -8.15
N LEU A 31 -10.85 -13.30 -8.81
CA LEU A 31 -10.07 -14.54 -8.90
C LEU A 31 -9.69 -15.11 -7.52
N ARG A 32 -9.45 -14.23 -6.53
CA ARG A 32 -9.13 -14.66 -5.16
C ARG A 32 -10.31 -15.34 -4.48
N GLU A 33 -11.52 -14.82 -4.66
CA GLU A 33 -12.75 -15.43 -4.11
C GLU A 33 -13.03 -16.77 -4.78
N LYS A 34 -12.93 -16.85 -6.11
CA LYS A 34 -13.11 -18.09 -6.87
C LYS A 34 -12.20 -19.22 -6.37
N LEU A 35 -10.96 -18.87 -5.99
CA LEU A 35 -9.95 -19.81 -5.52
C LEU A 35 -9.94 -19.99 -3.99
N GLY A 36 -10.86 -19.37 -3.24
CA GLY A 36 -10.93 -19.48 -1.79
C GLY A 36 -9.68 -18.95 -1.07
N ILE A 37 -9.01 -17.94 -1.61
CA ILE A 37 -7.75 -17.41 -1.06
C ILE A 37 -8.06 -16.46 0.10
N ALA A 38 -7.58 -16.80 1.29
CA ALA A 38 -7.72 -15.98 2.49
C ALA A 38 -7.05 -14.60 2.36
N SER A 39 -7.62 -13.59 3.02
CA SER A 39 -6.99 -12.27 3.15
C SER A 39 -5.61 -12.40 3.81
N GLY A 40 -4.67 -11.54 3.44
CA GLY A 40 -3.28 -11.57 3.91
C GLY A 40 -2.38 -12.57 3.18
N THR A 41 -2.94 -13.45 2.35
CA THR A 41 -2.17 -14.50 1.66
C THR A 41 -2.21 -14.36 0.15
N ARG A 42 -1.15 -14.84 -0.53
CA ARG A 42 -1.07 -15.00 -2.00
C ARG A 42 -1.46 -13.75 -2.79
N ALA A 43 -0.92 -12.60 -2.38
CA ALA A 43 -1.27 -11.29 -2.97
C ALA A 43 -0.97 -11.22 -4.48
N GLU A 44 0.00 -11.99 -4.96
CA GLU A 44 0.37 -12.13 -6.38
C GLU A 44 -0.75 -12.69 -7.27
N ILE A 45 -1.78 -13.32 -6.70
CA ILE A 45 -2.94 -13.85 -7.42
C ILE A 45 -4.04 -12.79 -7.61
N CYS A 46 -3.91 -11.62 -7.00
CA CYS A 46 -4.84 -10.52 -7.20
C CYS A 46 -4.61 -9.82 -8.54
N TYR A 47 -5.68 -9.47 -9.26
CA TYR A 47 -5.56 -8.54 -10.39
C TYR A 47 -5.19 -7.12 -9.93
N ALA A 48 -5.57 -6.76 -8.71
CA ALA A 48 -5.35 -5.43 -8.18
C ALA A 48 -3.97 -5.30 -7.54
N ILE A 49 -3.32 -4.18 -7.79
CA ILE A 49 -2.21 -3.69 -6.97
C ILE A 49 -2.79 -2.84 -5.82
N HIS A 50 -2.08 -2.82 -4.71
CA HIS A 50 -2.52 -2.17 -3.48
C HIS A 50 -2.42 -0.64 -3.57
N ALA A 51 -3.13 0.04 -2.68
CA ALA A 51 -3.21 1.49 -2.65
C ALA A 51 -1.84 2.16 -2.46
N GLU A 52 -1.00 1.59 -1.59
CA GLU A 52 0.35 2.02 -1.26
C GLU A 52 1.28 1.87 -2.46
N GLN A 53 1.18 0.74 -3.17
CA GLN A 53 1.92 0.49 -4.40
C GLN A 53 1.56 1.54 -5.45
N ASN A 54 0.26 1.80 -5.65
CA ASN A 54 -0.19 2.82 -6.59
C ASN A 54 0.32 4.23 -6.23
N ALA A 55 0.32 4.61 -4.96
CA ALA A 55 0.83 5.93 -4.55
C ALA A 55 2.34 6.07 -4.81
N ILE A 56 3.12 5.01 -4.56
CA ILE A 56 4.57 4.96 -4.84
C ILE A 56 4.84 4.97 -6.35
N ILE A 57 4.12 4.16 -7.13
CA ILE A 57 4.25 4.09 -8.59
C ILE A 57 3.91 5.43 -9.22
N GLN A 58 2.86 6.10 -8.75
CA GLN A 58 2.50 7.43 -9.22
C GLN A 58 3.64 8.43 -8.97
N ALA A 59 4.29 8.36 -7.81
CA ALA A 59 5.40 9.26 -7.50
C ALA A 59 6.58 9.04 -8.45
N ALA A 60 6.93 7.79 -8.70
CA ALA A 60 7.97 7.43 -9.67
C ALA A 60 7.61 7.89 -11.09
N ARG A 61 6.35 7.70 -11.52
CA ARG A 61 5.87 8.11 -12.84
C ARG A 61 5.90 9.62 -13.04
N LEU A 62 5.65 10.40 -11.99
CA LEU A 62 5.65 11.87 -12.02
C LEU A 62 7.03 12.48 -11.77
N GLY A 63 8.03 11.68 -11.36
CA GLY A 63 9.34 12.18 -10.96
C GLY A 63 9.33 12.92 -9.62
N SER A 64 8.36 12.62 -8.76
CA SER A 64 8.20 13.27 -7.45
C SER A 64 8.97 12.51 -6.37
N SER A 65 9.91 13.19 -5.70
CA SER A 65 10.63 12.61 -4.56
C SER A 65 9.70 12.35 -3.38
N ILE A 66 9.67 11.09 -2.91
CA ILE A 66 8.94 10.66 -1.70
C ILE A 66 9.87 10.24 -0.56
N ASP A 67 11.19 10.36 -0.73
CA ASP A 67 12.14 10.21 0.37
C ASP A 67 11.84 11.21 1.50
N GLY A 68 11.84 10.72 2.74
CA GLY A 68 11.46 11.48 3.93
C GLY A 68 9.94 11.69 4.13
N ALA A 69 9.09 11.18 3.24
CA ALA A 69 7.65 11.44 3.29
C ALA A 69 6.93 10.61 4.37
N THR A 70 5.66 10.96 4.59
CA THR A 70 4.69 10.21 5.39
C THR A 70 3.64 9.57 4.47
N LEU A 71 3.35 8.28 4.69
CA LEU A 71 2.24 7.58 4.04
C LEU A 71 1.04 7.52 4.99
N TYR A 72 -0.13 7.92 4.51
CA TYR A 72 -1.41 7.72 5.19
C TYR A 72 -2.20 6.65 4.43
N CYS A 73 -2.69 5.62 5.12
CA CYS A 73 -3.50 4.56 4.53
C CYS A 73 -4.65 4.15 5.45
N THR A 74 -5.64 3.46 4.88
CA THR A 74 -6.81 3.03 5.65
C THR A 74 -6.52 1.75 6.44
N HIS A 75 -5.76 0.83 5.85
CA HIS A 75 -5.39 -0.45 6.43
C HIS A 75 -3.87 -0.52 6.59
N GLN A 76 -3.39 -1.27 7.58
CA GLN A 76 -1.98 -1.59 7.75
C GLN A 76 -1.40 -2.19 6.44
N PRO A 77 -0.24 -1.71 5.97
CA PRO A 77 0.38 -2.23 4.76
C PRO A 77 0.77 -3.71 4.89
N CYS A 78 0.49 -4.51 3.86
CA CYS A 78 0.97 -5.89 3.77
C CYS A 78 2.49 -5.94 3.57
N VAL A 79 3.09 -7.13 3.69
CA VAL A 79 4.55 -7.33 3.57
C VAL A 79 5.13 -6.83 2.25
N ILE A 80 4.39 -6.94 1.15
CA ILE A 80 4.85 -6.45 -0.16
C ILE A 80 4.93 -4.92 -0.14
N CYS A 81 3.89 -4.26 0.38
CA CYS A 81 3.87 -2.81 0.53
C CYS A 81 4.92 -2.34 1.53
N ALA A 82 5.09 -3.03 2.65
CA ALA A 82 6.10 -2.73 3.67
C ALA A 82 7.52 -2.66 3.07
N LYS A 83 7.92 -3.67 2.29
CA LYS A 83 9.22 -3.69 1.60
C LYS A 83 9.41 -2.49 0.67
N MET A 84 8.36 -2.13 -0.08
CA MET A 84 8.40 -0.98 -0.98
C MET A 84 8.47 0.35 -0.21
N ILE A 85 7.73 0.47 0.89
CA ILE A 85 7.72 1.65 1.76
C ILE A 85 9.13 1.90 2.30
N VAL A 86 9.77 0.88 2.87
CA VAL A 86 11.14 0.97 3.40
C VAL A 86 12.11 1.44 2.31
N ASN A 87 12.11 0.79 1.15
CA ASN A 87 13.05 1.14 0.07
C ASN A 87 12.74 2.47 -0.63
N SER A 88 11.50 2.98 -0.52
CA SER A 88 11.12 4.27 -1.10
C SER A 88 11.57 5.49 -0.28
N GLY A 89 12.10 5.27 0.92
CA GLY A 89 12.56 6.34 1.81
C GLY A 89 11.47 6.98 2.67
N ILE A 90 10.23 6.47 2.63
CA ILE A 90 9.15 6.89 3.54
C ILE A 90 9.57 6.61 4.99
N LYS A 91 9.34 7.57 5.89
CA LYS A 91 9.79 7.51 7.29
C LYS A 91 8.67 7.30 8.31
N ARG A 92 7.43 7.55 7.92
CA ARG A 92 6.26 7.38 8.79
C ARG A 92 5.08 6.81 8.01
N VAL A 93 4.37 5.87 8.62
CA VAL A 93 3.13 5.29 8.12
C VAL A 93 2.05 5.49 9.18
N VAL A 94 0.93 6.08 8.77
CA VAL A 94 -0.27 6.25 9.60
C VAL A 94 -1.39 5.41 9.00
N TYR A 95 -2.00 4.54 9.81
CA TYR A 95 -3.07 3.65 9.36
C TYR A 95 -4.24 3.62 10.35
N LYS A 96 -5.48 3.35 9.89
CA LYS A 96 -6.67 3.28 10.76
C LYS A 96 -6.93 1.85 11.25
N GLU A 97 -7.06 0.92 10.32
CA GLU A 97 -7.41 -0.47 10.58
C GLU A 97 -6.18 -1.38 10.54
N GLY A 98 -6.12 -2.35 11.46
CA GLY A 98 -5.08 -3.37 11.46
C GLY A 98 -5.19 -4.35 10.28
N TYR A 99 -4.13 -5.10 10.03
CA TYR A 99 -4.10 -6.16 9.02
C TYR A 99 -3.32 -7.36 9.57
N PRO A 100 -3.75 -8.62 9.32
CA PRO A 100 -3.13 -9.81 9.90
C PRO A 100 -1.81 -10.17 9.20
N ASP A 101 -0.79 -9.33 9.39
CA ASP A 101 0.55 -9.50 8.80
C ASP A 101 1.63 -8.96 9.76
N GLU A 102 1.97 -9.76 10.78
CA GLU A 102 3.00 -9.42 11.76
C GLU A 102 4.38 -9.23 11.13
N PHE A 103 4.67 -9.99 10.07
CA PHE A 103 5.93 -9.90 9.36
C PHE A 103 6.09 -8.53 8.66
N ALA A 104 5.00 -7.96 8.13
CA ALA A 104 5.02 -6.60 7.61
C ALA A 104 5.40 -5.56 8.69
N LEU A 105 4.85 -5.68 9.90
CA LEU A 105 5.17 -4.79 11.02
C LEU A 105 6.65 -4.89 11.42
N GLN A 106 7.19 -6.11 11.48
CA GLN A 106 8.60 -6.35 11.75
C GLN A 106 9.49 -5.67 10.69
N MET A 107 9.19 -5.86 9.41
CA MET A 107 9.96 -5.26 8.31
C MET A 107 9.94 -3.73 8.34
N LEU A 108 8.78 -3.12 8.62
CA LEU A 108 8.66 -1.66 8.74
C LEU A 108 9.50 -1.13 9.92
N LYS A 109 9.45 -1.83 11.07
CA LYS A 109 10.24 -1.46 12.25
C LYS A 109 11.74 -1.59 12.01
N GLU A 110 12.20 -2.71 11.43
CA GLU A 110 13.61 -2.93 11.08
C GLU A 110 14.10 -1.92 10.04
N GLY A 111 13.25 -1.54 9.09
CA GLY A 111 13.53 -0.49 8.09
C GLY A 111 13.51 0.94 8.65
N GLY A 112 13.30 1.12 9.95
CA GLY A 112 13.29 2.44 10.60
C GLY A 112 12.07 3.30 10.24
N VAL A 113 10.96 2.67 9.87
CA VAL A 113 9.69 3.37 9.55
C VAL A 113 8.84 3.46 10.83
N SER A 114 8.50 4.68 11.24
CA SER A 114 7.59 4.93 12.35
C SER A 114 6.16 4.51 11.96
N LEU A 115 5.52 3.69 12.81
CA LEU A 115 4.15 3.24 12.64
C LEU A 115 3.24 3.89 13.67
N GLU A 116 2.14 4.45 13.20
CA GLU A 116 1.13 5.08 14.04
C GLU A 116 -0.25 4.60 13.64
N ARG A 117 -1.00 4.06 14.60
CA ARG A 117 -2.41 3.77 14.41
C ARG A 117 -3.20 5.03 14.74
N TYR A 118 -4.00 5.48 13.80
CA TYR A 118 -4.92 6.60 14.00
C TYR A 118 -6.14 6.13 14.78
N GLU A 119 -6.38 6.77 15.93
CA GLU A 119 -7.59 6.64 16.74
C GLU A 119 -8.38 7.95 16.63
N GLU A 120 -9.71 7.85 16.59
CA GLU A 120 -10.62 9.00 16.40
C GLU A 120 -10.92 9.72 17.71
#